data_AF-A0A378LTF8-F1
#
_entry.id   AF-A0A378LTF8-F1
#
_cell.length_a   1.000
_cell.length_b   1.000
_cell.length_c   1.000
_cell.angle_alpha   90.00
_cell.angle_beta   90.00
_cell.angle_gamma   90.00
#
_symmetry.space_group_name_H-M   'P 1'
#
loop_
_entity.id
_entity.type
_entity.pdbx_description
1 polymer ?
#
loop_
_entity_poly.entity_id
_entity_poly.type
_entity_poly.pdbx_seq_one_letter_code
_entity_poly.pdbx_strand_id
1 'polypeptide(L)'
;MYFKSENSAPHSIATPPKYSLEELKRQHNSFTLDCGFFRAHVKTRIEKLNQDYGALCTLLEKTIEQVEEQIITNQNRIKDVSYYGEDGEYLKSRIISENERQKKYIENIQLQIERAKSLQYLYSLDSTQLFQEVLKNKSSVLLILQTPKLIIKIPNHQLVEITDNDPEIIKEFASLLATQEYTTELTKVFTALKLQVSEVGLQRFIEGKENEVIHDLLIKINFYLDKKIDRALKKNSYPWALGYFGSNYKLIAGDKKVSIPHGIYEIKSYLEQIGKIPGRDILNKIQTTLHIKNIENQDESLFQKIKWAISCLFGFCQSQETAKEYAFLEEVAAGKKSIS
;
A
#
# COMPACT_ATOMS: atom_id res chain seq x y z
N MET A 1 -66.74 50.94 36.03
CA MET A 1 -65.75 49.85 36.17
C MET A 1 -64.58 50.16 35.28
N TYR A 2 -63.43 50.41 35.89
CA TYR A 2 -62.12 50.43 35.26
C TYR A 2 -61.81 49.03 34.73
N PHE A 3 -61.24 48.93 33.52
CA PHE A 3 -60.05 48.12 33.24
C PHE A 3 -59.36 48.66 31.98
N LYS A 4 -58.29 49.43 32.20
CA LYS A 4 -57.11 49.40 31.32
C LYS A 4 -56.33 48.13 31.71
N SER A 5 -55.91 47.37 30.72
CA SER A 5 -54.57 46.77 30.75
C SER A 5 -54.03 46.78 29.33
N GLU A 6 -53.24 47.82 29.06
CA GLU A 6 -52.12 47.74 28.13
C GLU A 6 -51.27 46.50 28.46
N ASN A 7 -51.04 45.67 27.46
CA ASN A 7 -49.88 44.79 27.34
C ASN A 7 -49.76 44.35 25.88
N SER A 8 -49.71 45.31 24.95
CA SER A 8 -49.02 45.07 23.69
C SER A 8 -47.54 45.13 24.01
N ALA A 9 -46.96 43.96 24.30
CA ALA A 9 -45.52 43.78 24.35
C ALA A 9 -44.90 44.47 23.12
N PRO A 10 -43.81 45.24 23.27
CA PRO A 10 -43.15 45.81 22.10
C PRO A 10 -42.71 44.63 21.24
N HIS A 11 -43.36 44.46 20.08
CA HIS A 11 -42.78 43.66 19.01
C HIS A 11 -41.39 44.26 18.77
N SER A 12 -40.36 43.55 19.22
CA SER A 12 -38.98 43.82 18.87
C SER A 12 -38.93 43.86 17.35
N ILE A 13 -38.98 45.05 16.77
CA ILE A 13 -38.82 45.27 15.33
C ILE A 13 -37.41 44.78 15.05
N ALA A 14 -37.28 43.56 14.52
CA ALA A 14 -36.00 43.01 14.12
C ALA A 14 -35.36 44.05 13.19
N THR A 15 -34.18 44.54 13.58
CA THR A 15 -33.43 45.51 12.77
C THR A 15 -33.28 44.95 11.36
N PRO A 16 -33.62 45.72 10.31
CA PRO A 16 -33.53 45.25 8.94
C PRO A 16 -32.09 44.81 8.63
N PRO A 17 -31.90 43.72 7.88
CA PRO A 17 -30.58 43.22 7.53
C PRO A 17 -29.83 44.25 6.70
N LYS A 18 -28.50 44.28 6.89
CA LYS A 18 -27.60 45.24 6.23
C LYS A 18 -27.58 45.11 4.69
N TYR A 19 -27.92 43.94 4.16
CA TYR A 19 -27.78 43.61 2.74
C TYR A 19 -29.10 43.10 2.17
N SER A 20 -29.35 43.40 0.89
CA SER A 20 -30.49 42.88 0.13
C SER A 20 -30.39 41.36 -0.09
N LEU A 21 -31.51 40.69 -0.36
CA LEU A 21 -31.54 39.25 -0.63
C LEU A 21 -30.62 38.86 -1.82
N GLU A 22 -30.60 39.66 -2.89
CA GLU A 22 -29.70 39.42 -4.04
C GLU A 22 -28.22 39.55 -3.66
N GLU A 23 -27.88 40.51 -2.79
CA GLU A 23 -26.52 40.66 -2.29
C GLU A 23 -26.12 39.46 -1.40
N LEU A 24 -27.03 38.98 -0.55
CA LEU A 24 -26.83 37.77 0.24
C LEU A 24 -26.63 36.52 -0.64
N LYS A 25 -27.35 36.41 -1.77
CA LYS A 25 -27.14 35.32 -2.76
C LYS A 25 -25.74 35.38 -3.37
N ARG A 26 -25.28 36.56 -3.78
CA ARG A 26 -23.93 36.75 -4.34
C ARG A 26 -22.84 36.41 -3.33
N GLN A 27 -22.98 36.93 -2.10
CA GLN A 27 -22.06 36.65 -1.01
C GLN A 27 -22.01 35.15 -0.67
N HIS A 28 -23.16 34.47 -0.65
CA HIS A 28 -23.20 33.02 -0.42
C HIS A 28 -22.50 32.25 -1.55
N ASN A 29 -22.76 32.58 -2.82
CA ASN A 29 -22.10 31.93 -3.95
C ASN A 29 -20.56 32.11 -3.91
N SER A 30 -20.08 33.32 -3.64
CA SER A 30 -18.63 33.58 -3.47
C SER A 30 -18.07 32.77 -2.31
N PHE A 31 -18.75 32.79 -1.16
CA PHE A 31 -18.34 32.06 0.02
C PHE A 31 -18.24 30.54 -0.20
N THR A 32 -19.20 29.94 -0.92
CA THR A 32 -19.14 28.51 -1.25
C THR A 32 -17.96 28.17 -2.16
N LEU A 33 -17.59 29.06 -3.09
CA LEU A 33 -16.40 28.90 -3.92
C LEU A 33 -15.12 28.94 -3.06
N ASP A 34 -15.02 29.91 -2.13
CA ASP A 34 -13.89 30.03 -1.22
C ASP A 34 -13.74 28.77 -0.33
N CYS A 35 -14.86 28.24 0.19
CA CYS A 35 -14.87 26.96 0.91
C CYS A 35 -14.38 25.79 0.03
N GLY A 36 -14.73 25.81 -1.25
CA GLY A 36 -14.24 24.85 -2.25
C GLY A 36 -12.72 24.93 -2.43
N PHE A 37 -12.19 26.13 -2.66
CA PHE A 37 -10.75 26.35 -2.81
C PHE A 37 -9.97 26.00 -1.55
N PHE A 38 -10.50 26.35 -0.39
CA PHE A 38 -9.91 26.00 0.89
C PHE A 38 -9.74 24.49 1.03
N ARG A 39 -10.80 23.70 0.82
CA ARG A 39 -10.75 22.23 0.88
C ARG A 39 -9.74 21.64 -0.10
N ALA A 40 -9.69 22.17 -1.33
CA ALA A 40 -8.73 21.71 -2.33
C ALA A 40 -7.28 21.98 -1.88
N HIS A 41 -7.02 23.17 -1.33
CA HIS A 41 -5.70 23.55 -0.83
C HIS A 41 -5.26 22.69 0.36
N VAL A 42 -6.17 22.41 1.31
CA VAL A 42 -5.90 21.50 2.43
C VAL A 42 -5.52 20.12 1.92
N LYS A 43 -6.26 19.57 0.95
CA LYS A 43 -5.95 18.27 0.34
C LYS A 43 -4.52 18.23 -0.22
N THR A 44 -4.13 19.24 -1.00
CA THR A 44 -2.77 19.35 -1.54
C THR A 44 -1.71 19.47 -0.45
N ARG A 45 -2.01 20.12 0.68
CA ARG A 45 -1.07 20.19 1.82
C ARG A 45 -0.93 18.85 2.53
N ILE A 46 -2.02 18.11 2.72
CA ILE A 46 -1.99 16.75 3.30
C ILE A 46 -1.06 15.85 2.47
N GLU A 47 -1.20 15.87 1.14
CA GLU A 47 -0.38 15.07 0.22
C GLU A 47 1.13 15.38 0.35
N LYS A 48 1.49 16.61 0.74
CA LYS A 48 2.89 17.05 0.90
C LYS A 48 3.53 16.64 2.24
N LEU A 49 2.73 16.28 3.25
CA LEU A 49 3.24 16.01 4.59
C LEU A 49 3.91 14.64 4.76
N ASN A 50 3.88 13.75 3.76
CA ASN A 50 4.72 12.55 3.64
C ASN A 50 5.15 11.89 4.97
N GLN A 51 4.18 11.39 5.74
CA GLN A 51 4.37 10.65 7.01
C GLN A 51 4.86 11.49 8.21
N ASP A 52 4.86 12.82 8.12
CA ASP A 52 4.89 13.69 9.29
C ASP A 52 3.49 13.73 9.93
N TYR A 53 3.19 12.71 10.75
CA TYR A 53 1.89 12.56 11.39
C TYR A 53 1.61 13.65 12.43
N GLY A 54 2.65 14.22 13.05
CA GLY A 54 2.49 15.34 13.98
C GLY A 54 2.02 16.60 13.25
N ALA A 55 2.71 16.99 12.18
CA ALA A 55 2.29 18.12 11.36
C ALA A 55 0.93 17.88 10.68
N LEU A 56 0.63 16.63 10.32
CA LEU A 56 -0.68 16.24 9.77
C LEU A 56 -1.80 16.47 10.78
N CYS A 57 -1.66 16.00 12.02
CA CYS A 57 -2.63 16.24 13.09
C CYS A 57 -2.89 17.75 13.26
N THR A 58 -1.83 18.55 13.38
CA THR A 58 -1.96 20.02 13.53
C THR A 58 -2.65 20.68 12.34
N LEU A 59 -2.36 20.23 11.10
CA LEU A 59 -3.03 20.76 9.90
C LEU A 59 -4.52 20.43 9.91
N LEU A 60 -4.89 19.21 10.26
CA LEU A 60 -6.26 18.73 10.28
C LEU A 60 -7.08 19.41 11.40
N GLU A 61 -6.50 19.58 12.59
CA GLU A 61 -7.14 20.29 13.71
C GLU A 61 -7.43 21.75 13.33
N LYS A 62 -6.45 22.47 12.75
CA LYS A 62 -6.68 23.82 12.21
C LYS A 62 -7.70 23.86 11.08
N THR A 63 -7.82 22.78 10.32
CA THR A 63 -8.82 22.69 9.25
C THR A 63 -10.23 22.61 9.84
N ILE A 64 -10.42 21.86 10.93
CA ILE A 64 -11.71 21.81 11.64
C ILE A 64 -12.08 23.20 12.13
N GLU A 65 -11.18 23.89 12.84
CA GLU A 65 -11.41 25.26 13.35
C GLU A 65 -11.89 26.21 12.22
N GLN A 66 -11.23 26.19 11.07
CA GLN A 66 -11.59 27.03 9.93
C GLN A 66 -12.92 26.64 9.27
N VAL A 67 -13.28 25.36 9.26
CA VAL A 67 -14.59 24.91 8.75
C VAL A 67 -15.70 25.26 9.74
N GLU A 68 -15.44 25.22 11.05
CA GLU A 68 -16.40 25.67 12.06
C GLU A 68 -16.66 27.18 11.95
N GLU A 69 -15.63 27.99 11.71
CA GLU A 69 -15.79 29.43 11.39
C GLU A 69 -16.63 29.66 10.13
N GLN A 70 -16.46 28.81 9.11
CA GLN A 70 -17.28 28.85 7.89
C GLN A 70 -18.76 28.52 8.20
N ILE A 71 -19.02 27.51 9.04
CA ILE A 71 -20.38 27.15 9.48
C ILE A 71 -21.01 28.31 10.26
N ILE A 72 -20.26 28.95 11.18
CA ILE A 72 -20.74 30.11 11.95
C ILE A 72 -21.09 31.28 11.02
N THR A 73 -20.26 31.53 10.00
CA THR A 73 -20.53 32.56 8.97
C THR A 73 -21.86 32.29 8.25
N ASN A 74 -22.09 31.04 7.84
CA ASN A 74 -23.35 30.62 7.24
C ASN A 74 -24.54 30.70 8.21
N GLN A 75 -24.36 30.36 9.50
CA GLN A 75 -25.40 30.48 10.52
C GLN A 75 -25.83 31.94 10.73
N ASN A 76 -24.89 32.88 10.72
CA ASN A 76 -25.22 34.30 10.76
C ASN A 76 -25.98 34.74 9.50
N ARG A 77 -25.56 34.25 8.32
CA ARG A 77 -26.27 34.52 7.06
C ARG A 77 -27.69 33.94 7.04
N ILE A 78 -27.94 32.79 7.67
CA ILE A 78 -29.30 32.24 7.83
C ILE A 78 -30.19 33.20 8.63
N LYS A 79 -29.67 33.86 9.66
CA LYS A 79 -30.42 34.87 10.43
C LYS A 79 -30.83 36.05 9.54
N ASP A 80 -29.89 36.55 8.72
CA ASP A 80 -30.15 37.65 7.79
C ASP A 80 -31.17 37.27 6.71
N VAL A 81 -31.08 36.06 6.16
CA VAL A 81 -32.01 35.55 5.14
C VAL A 81 -33.42 35.33 5.71
N SER A 82 -33.53 34.95 6.99
CA SER A 82 -34.82 34.71 7.64
C SER A 82 -35.69 35.96 7.74
N TYR A 83 -35.11 37.17 7.65
CA TYR A 83 -35.86 38.43 7.60
C TYR A 83 -36.75 38.54 6.34
N TYR A 84 -36.36 37.87 5.24
CA TYR A 84 -37.07 37.94 3.95
C TYR A 84 -38.25 36.98 3.84
N GLY A 85 -38.58 36.22 4.90
CA GLY A 85 -39.70 35.28 4.89
C GLY A 85 -39.61 34.25 3.75
N GLU A 86 -40.72 34.05 3.02
CA GLU A 86 -40.82 33.06 1.95
C GLU A 86 -39.80 33.29 0.81
N ASP A 87 -39.50 34.55 0.47
CA ASP A 87 -38.54 34.88 -0.59
C ASP A 87 -37.11 34.40 -0.25
N GLY A 88 -36.79 34.28 1.03
CA GLY A 88 -35.49 33.83 1.54
C GLY A 88 -35.34 32.31 1.64
N GLU A 89 -36.44 31.55 1.62
CA GLU A 89 -36.41 30.11 1.95
C GLU A 89 -35.51 29.29 1.01
N TYR A 90 -35.47 29.63 -0.28
CA TYR A 90 -34.56 28.96 -1.22
C TYR A 90 -33.08 29.15 -0.82
N LEU A 91 -32.67 30.38 -0.51
CA LEU A 91 -31.29 30.67 -0.12
C LEU A 91 -30.97 30.05 1.24
N LYS A 92 -31.91 30.12 2.19
CA LYS A 92 -31.79 29.48 3.51
C LYS A 92 -31.56 27.97 3.39
N SER A 93 -32.36 27.29 2.57
CA SER A 93 -32.21 25.86 2.28
C SER A 93 -30.83 25.53 1.70
N ARG A 94 -30.34 26.33 0.74
CA ARG A 94 -28.98 26.17 0.19
C ARG A 94 -27.89 26.33 1.24
N ILE A 95 -28.01 27.33 2.11
CA ILE A 95 -27.03 27.55 3.20
C ILE A 95 -27.04 26.38 4.19
N ILE A 96 -28.22 25.86 4.55
CA ILE A 96 -28.35 24.68 5.42
C ILE A 96 -27.66 23.46 4.79
N SER A 97 -27.88 23.21 3.50
CA SER A 97 -27.24 22.10 2.80
C SER A 97 -25.70 22.21 2.76
N GLU A 98 -25.15 23.41 2.55
CA GLU A 98 -23.68 23.58 2.62
C GLU A 98 -23.16 23.39 4.05
N ASN A 99 -23.90 23.81 5.08
CA ASN A 99 -23.54 23.53 6.47
C ASN A 99 -23.51 22.03 6.78
N GLU A 100 -24.49 21.25 6.29
CA GLU A 100 -24.49 19.79 6.42
C GLU A 100 -23.28 19.16 5.73
N ARG A 101 -22.93 19.67 4.54
CA ARG A 101 -21.74 19.23 3.81
C ARG A 101 -20.45 19.54 4.56
N GLN A 102 -20.36 20.72 5.18
CA GLN A 102 -19.21 21.12 6.02
C GLN A 102 -19.10 20.27 7.29
N LYS A 103 -20.22 19.94 7.95
CA LYS A 103 -20.24 19.02 9.09
C LYS A 103 -19.75 17.63 8.73
N LYS A 104 -20.25 17.04 7.62
CA LYS A 104 -19.74 15.76 7.10
C LYS A 104 -18.24 15.82 6.77
N TYR A 105 -17.75 16.98 6.33
CA TYR A 105 -16.33 17.16 6.08
C TYR A 105 -15.51 17.16 7.39
N ILE A 106 -16.01 17.82 8.45
CA ILE A 106 -15.42 17.78 9.80
C ILE A 106 -15.37 16.34 10.33
N GLU A 107 -16.47 15.59 10.25
CA GLU A 107 -16.54 14.18 10.70
C GLU A 107 -15.46 13.33 10.01
N ASN A 108 -15.29 13.50 8.69
CA ASN A 108 -14.24 12.81 7.94
C ASN A 108 -12.82 13.25 8.33
N ILE A 109 -12.63 14.52 8.71
CA ILE A 109 -11.33 15.01 9.21
C ILE A 109 -11.04 14.42 10.59
N GLN A 110 -12.03 14.33 11.48
CA GLN A 110 -11.87 13.75 12.81
C GLN A 110 -11.40 12.29 12.73
N LEU A 111 -12.00 11.48 11.84
CA LEU A 111 -11.53 10.11 11.59
C LEU A 111 -10.07 10.05 11.10
N GLN A 112 -9.65 11.02 10.28
CA GLN A 112 -8.27 11.11 9.82
C GLN A 112 -7.31 11.53 10.95
N ILE A 113 -7.73 12.42 11.85
CA ILE A 113 -6.96 12.81 13.03
C ILE A 113 -6.73 11.61 13.94
N GLU A 114 -7.77 10.86 14.27
CA GLU A 114 -7.65 9.66 15.12
C GLU A 114 -6.69 8.63 14.52
N ARG A 115 -6.80 8.39 13.22
CA ARG A 115 -5.86 7.52 12.50
C ARG A 115 -4.43 8.08 12.52
N ALA A 116 -4.24 9.38 12.30
CA ALA A 116 -2.93 10.01 12.31
C ALA A 116 -2.28 9.99 13.70
N LYS A 117 -3.04 10.23 14.77
CA LYS A 117 -2.58 10.12 16.17
C LYS A 117 -2.18 8.69 16.50
N SER A 118 -2.98 7.71 16.07
CA SER A 118 -2.67 6.30 16.24
C SER A 118 -1.38 5.91 15.53
N LEU A 119 -1.20 6.35 14.27
CA LEU A 119 0.05 6.13 13.53
C LEU A 119 1.24 6.84 14.20
N GLN A 120 1.07 8.09 14.64
CA GLN A 120 2.11 8.84 15.35
C GLN A 120 2.60 8.09 16.59
N TYR A 121 1.68 7.57 17.41
CA TYR A 121 1.99 6.71 18.54
C TYR A 121 2.78 5.48 18.11
N LEU A 122 2.27 4.71 17.14
CA LEU A 122 2.93 3.48 16.68
C LEU A 122 4.34 3.72 16.09
N TYR A 123 4.56 4.83 15.40
CA TYR A 123 5.89 5.18 14.89
C TYR A 123 6.88 5.59 15.98
N SER A 124 6.39 6.08 17.12
CA SER A 124 7.21 6.44 18.28
C SER A 124 7.73 5.22 19.05
N LEU A 125 7.09 4.05 18.87
CA LEU A 125 7.49 2.81 19.53
C LEU A 125 8.74 2.20 18.88
N ASP A 126 9.61 1.63 19.72
CA ASP A 126 10.68 0.74 19.28
C ASP A 126 10.12 -0.63 18.85
N SER A 127 10.95 -1.50 18.25
CA SER A 127 10.50 -2.81 17.74
C SER A 127 9.89 -3.71 18.82
N THR A 128 10.43 -3.69 20.05
CA THR A 128 9.93 -4.52 21.15
C THR A 128 8.59 -4.00 21.66
N GLN A 129 8.49 -2.68 21.83
CA GLN A 129 7.25 -2.00 22.24
C GLN A 129 6.15 -2.17 21.20
N LEU A 130 6.49 -2.03 19.92
CA LEU A 130 5.56 -2.22 18.82
C LEU A 130 5.00 -3.65 18.80
N PHE A 131 5.86 -4.66 19.02
CA PHE A 131 5.42 -6.04 19.12
C PHE A 131 4.50 -6.28 20.33
N GLN A 132 4.82 -5.70 21.49
CA GLN A 132 3.96 -5.78 22.67
C GLN A 132 2.60 -5.08 22.48
N GLU A 133 2.56 -3.96 21.75
CA GLU A 133 1.31 -3.27 21.40
C GLU A 133 0.45 -4.14 20.48
N VAL A 134 1.07 -4.82 19.50
CA VAL A 134 0.40 -5.76 18.61
C VAL A 134 -0.29 -6.88 19.39
N LEU A 135 0.36 -7.45 20.39
CA LEU A 135 -0.24 -8.54 21.18
C LEU A 135 -1.41 -8.08 22.07
N LYS A 136 -1.56 -6.77 22.33
CA LYS A 136 -2.53 -6.24 23.30
C LYS A 136 -3.73 -5.55 22.66
N ASN A 137 -3.56 -5.01 21.45
CA ASN A 137 -4.54 -4.09 20.86
C ASN A 137 -4.82 -4.43 19.40
N LYS A 138 -5.98 -5.05 19.16
CA LYS A 138 -6.45 -5.43 17.81
C LYS A 138 -6.43 -4.27 16.82
N SER A 139 -6.86 -3.07 17.23
CA SER A 139 -6.87 -1.89 16.34
C SER A 139 -5.46 -1.50 15.92
N SER A 140 -4.49 -1.58 16.84
CA SER A 140 -3.07 -1.37 16.54
C SER A 140 -2.55 -2.43 15.57
N VAL A 141 -2.91 -3.72 15.74
CA VAL A 141 -2.51 -4.79 14.81
C VAL A 141 -2.98 -4.49 13.39
N LEU A 142 -4.28 -4.22 13.22
CA LEU A 142 -4.87 -3.96 11.90
C LEU A 142 -4.20 -2.74 11.25
N LEU A 143 -3.95 -1.69 12.01
CA LEU A 143 -3.29 -0.49 11.50
C LEU A 143 -1.83 -0.73 11.10
N ILE A 144 -1.09 -1.57 11.85
CA ILE A 144 0.28 -1.98 11.53
C ILE A 144 0.31 -2.84 10.27
N LEU A 145 -0.61 -3.81 10.15
CA LEU A 145 -0.73 -4.67 8.97
C LEU A 145 -1.04 -3.88 7.70
N GLN A 146 -1.83 -2.81 7.82
CA GLN A 146 -2.13 -1.89 6.73
C GLN A 146 -1.01 -0.87 6.44
N THR A 147 0.07 -0.86 7.22
CA THR A 147 1.15 0.12 7.13
C THR A 147 2.52 -0.56 6.93
N PRO A 148 2.98 -0.74 5.67
CA PRO A 148 4.18 -1.52 5.36
C PRO A 148 5.46 -1.09 6.10
N LYS A 149 5.62 0.19 6.44
CA LYS A 149 6.80 0.65 7.18
C LYS A 149 6.80 0.25 8.66
N LEU A 150 5.64 0.01 9.27
CA LEU A 150 5.54 -0.43 10.66
C LEU A 150 5.79 -1.94 10.76
N ILE A 151 5.19 -2.73 9.87
CA ILE A 151 5.35 -4.19 9.93
C ILE A 151 6.81 -4.64 9.71
N ILE A 152 7.59 -3.95 8.88
CA ILE A 152 9.01 -4.26 8.65
C ILE A 152 9.85 -4.14 9.95
N LYS A 153 9.38 -3.37 10.93
CA LYS A 153 10.05 -3.28 12.25
C LYS A 153 9.84 -4.54 13.11
N ILE A 154 8.88 -5.41 12.76
CA ILE A 154 8.59 -6.66 13.44
C ILE A 154 9.33 -7.81 12.72
N PRO A 155 10.26 -8.50 13.39
CA PRO A 155 10.97 -9.66 12.84
C PRO A 155 10.03 -10.75 12.29
N ASN A 156 10.39 -11.34 11.15
CA ASN A 156 9.59 -12.38 10.49
C ASN A 156 9.20 -13.57 11.38
N HIS A 157 10.07 -13.95 12.32
CA HIS A 157 9.80 -15.05 13.25
C HIS A 157 8.70 -14.73 14.26
N GLN A 158 8.47 -13.44 14.57
CA GLN A 158 7.43 -12.97 15.48
C GLN A 158 6.10 -12.72 14.77
N LEU A 159 6.11 -12.60 13.43
CA LEU A 159 4.90 -12.24 12.68
C LEU A 159 3.78 -13.29 12.81
N VAL A 160 4.09 -14.55 13.09
CA VAL A 160 3.06 -15.59 13.26
C VAL A 160 2.36 -15.47 14.62
N GLU A 161 2.94 -14.76 15.59
CA GLU A 161 2.36 -14.57 16.92
C GLU A 161 1.32 -13.45 16.95
N ILE A 162 1.25 -12.61 15.91
CA ILE A 162 0.40 -11.41 15.87
C ILE A 162 -1.08 -11.73 15.60
N THR A 163 -1.39 -12.95 15.18
CA THR A 163 -2.70 -13.31 14.62
C THR A 163 -3.76 -13.58 15.69
N ASP A 164 -3.36 -14.02 16.89
CA ASP A 164 -4.26 -14.44 18.00
C ASP A 164 -5.45 -15.32 17.56
N ASN A 165 -5.31 -16.05 16.45
CA ASN A 165 -6.40 -16.76 15.76
C ASN A 165 -7.62 -15.89 15.36
N ASP A 166 -7.49 -14.56 15.31
CA ASP A 166 -8.54 -13.64 14.88
C ASP A 166 -8.68 -13.69 13.33
N PRO A 167 -9.86 -14.04 12.79
CA PRO A 167 -10.04 -14.21 11.34
C PRO A 167 -9.79 -12.95 10.51
N GLU A 168 -10.04 -11.77 11.08
CA GLU A 168 -9.83 -10.49 10.39
C GLU A 168 -8.33 -10.18 10.32
N ILE A 169 -7.62 -10.33 11.45
CA ILE A 169 -6.16 -10.15 11.50
C ILE A 169 -5.47 -11.15 10.57
N ILE A 170 -5.91 -12.42 10.55
CA ILE A 170 -5.35 -13.44 9.66
C ILE A 170 -5.53 -13.06 8.19
N LYS A 171 -6.71 -12.56 7.80
CA LYS A 171 -6.97 -12.15 6.41
C LYS A 171 -6.11 -10.96 6.00
N GLU A 172 -6.04 -9.95 6.85
CA GLU A 172 -5.20 -8.76 6.63
C GLU A 172 -3.72 -9.15 6.57
N PHE A 173 -3.27 -10.00 7.47
CA PHE A 173 -1.88 -10.45 7.51
C PHE A 173 -1.51 -11.30 6.30
N ALA A 174 -2.34 -12.28 5.91
CA ALA A 174 -2.12 -13.06 4.69
C ALA A 174 -2.13 -12.18 3.43
N SER A 175 -2.98 -11.15 3.38
CA SER A 175 -3.02 -10.18 2.28
C SER A 175 -1.76 -9.31 2.24
N LEU A 176 -1.26 -8.88 3.39
CA LEU A 176 0.01 -8.17 3.49
C LEU A 176 1.17 -9.04 3.02
N LEU A 177 1.26 -10.30 3.50
CA LEU A 177 2.28 -11.25 3.04
C LEU A 177 2.22 -11.43 1.52
N ALA A 178 1.02 -11.33 0.93
CA ALA A 178 0.84 -11.42 -0.51
C ALA A 178 1.50 -10.26 -1.30
N THR A 179 1.72 -9.12 -0.65
CA THR A 179 2.43 -7.97 -1.26
C THR A 179 3.95 -8.06 -1.15
N GLN A 180 4.46 -9.02 -0.38
CA GLN A 180 5.90 -9.20 -0.16
C GLN A 180 6.51 -10.12 -1.22
N GLU A 181 7.83 -10.06 -1.35
CA GLU A 181 8.56 -10.97 -2.22
C GLU A 181 8.57 -12.40 -1.65
N TYR A 182 8.25 -13.38 -2.50
CA TYR A 182 8.19 -14.77 -2.07
C TYR A 182 9.60 -15.33 -1.80
N THR A 183 9.87 -15.61 -0.52
CA THR A 183 11.12 -16.18 -0.03
C THR A 183 10.87 -17.47 0.74
N THR A 184 11.94 -18.24 1.04
CA THR A 184 11.82 -19.43 1.90
C THR A 184 11.32 -19.12 3.30
N GLU A 185 11.66 -17.94 3.83
CA GLU A 185 11.12 -17.49 5.13
C GLU A 185 9.63 -17.16 5.02
N LEU A 186 9.20 -16.53 3.91
CA LEU A 186 7.78 -16.27 3.68
C LEU A 186 6.96 -17.57 3.56
N THR A 187 7.51 -18.61 2.90
CA THR A 187 6.89 -19.94 2.86
C THR A 187 6.67 -20.53 4.26
N LYS A 188 7.64 -20.37 5.17
CA LYS A 188 7.49 -20.83 6.57
C LYS A 188 6.38 -20.07 7.29
N VAL A 189 6.27 -18.76 7.07
CA VAL A 189 5.19 -17.94 7.65
C VAL A 189 3.82 -18.38 7.12
N PHE A 190 3.64 -18.55 5.81
CA PHE A 190 2.40 -19.08 5.23
C PHE A 190 2.05 -20.47 5.78
N THR A 191 3.06 -21.35 5.93
CA THR A 191 2.86 -22.69 6.48
C THR A 191 2.39 -22.62 7.93
N ALA A 192 3.02 -21.78 8.76
CA ALA A 192 2.64 -21.60 10.15
C ALA A 192 1.22 -21.03 10.27
N LEU A 193 0.84 -20.04 9.43
CA LEU A 193 -0.52 -19.49 9.40
C LEU A 193 -1.58 -20.55 9.06
N LYS A 194 -1.32 -21.40 8.06
CA LYS A 194 -2.24 -22.48 7.70
C LYS A 194 -2.42 -23.50 8.84
N LEU A 195 -1.39 -23.72 9.66
CA LEU A 195 -1.44 -24.63 10.80
C LEU A 195 -2.18 -24.03 12.01
N GLN A 196 -2.19 -22.71 12.17
CA GLN A 196 -2.91 -22.02 13.24
C GLN A 196 -4.43 -22.05 13.03
N VAL A 197 -4.87 -22.11 11.78
CA VAL A 197 -6.28 -21.99 11.42
C VAL A 197 -6.95 -23.35 11.32
N SER A 198 -8.04 -23.54 12.07
CA SER A 198 -8.90 -24.73 11.99
C SER A 198 -10.06 -24.58 10.99
N GLU A 199 -10.40 -23.35 10.60
CA GLU A 199 -11.48 -23.07 9.65
C GLU A 199 -11.03 -23.31 8.20
N VAL A 200 -11.71 -24.23 7.50
CA VAL A 200 -11.41 -24.59 6.10
C VAL A 200 -11.48 -23.38 5.16
N GLY A 201 -12.44 -22.47 5.38
CA GLY A 201 -12.59 -21.27 4.55
C GLY A 201 -11.39 -20.34 4.65
N LEU A 202 -10.91 -20.12 5.88
CA LEU A 202 -9.76 -19.26 6.15
C LEU A 202 -8.45 -19.92 5.71
N GLN A 203 -8.31 -21.25 5.85
CA GLN A 203 -7.19 -22.00 5.28
C GLN A 203 -7.10 -21.84 3.75
N ARG A 204 -8.23 -22.02 3.04
CA ARG A 204 -8.31 -21.81 1.58
C ARG A 204 -7.98 -20.38 1.18
N PHE A 205 -8.38 -19.40 1.98
CA PHE A 205 -8.01 -17.99 1.74
C PHE A 205 -6.49 -17.79 1.81
N ILE A 206 -5.84 -18.31 2.86
CA ILE A 206 -4.38 -18.23 3.02
C ILE A 206 -3.67 -18.95 1.86
N GLU A 207 -4.13 -20.13 1.45
CA GLU A 207 -3.60 -20.85 0.29
C GLU A 207 -3.78 -20.05 -1.02
N GLY A 208 -4.93 -19.39 -1.19
CA GLY A 208 -5.17 -18.48 -2.31
C GLY A 208 -4.14 -17.35 -2.35
N LYS A 209 -3.89 -16.70 -1.21
CA LYS A 209 -2.88 -15.64 -1.09
C LYS A 209 -1.47 -16.12 -1.35
N GLU A 210 -1.08 -17.27 -0.82
CA GLU A 210 0.22 -17.87 -1.11
C GLU A 210 0.39 -18.14 -2.63
N ASN A 211 -0.66 -18.67 -3.27
CA ASN A 211 -0.64 -18.95 -4.71
C ASN A 211 -0.53 -17.69 -5.57
N GLU A 212 -1.16 -16.57 -5.17
CA GLU A 212 -1.01 -15.27 -5.83
C GLU A 212 0.47 -14.85 -5.84
N VAL A 213 1.17 -14.91 -4.70
CA VAL A 213 2.59 -14.51 -4.63
C VAL A 213 3.49 -15.44 -5.44
N ILE A 214 3.22 -16.75 -5.38
CA ILE A 214 3.96 -17.73 -6.18
C ILE A 214 3.75 -17.45 -7.67
N HIS A 215 2.53 -17.12 -8.09
CA HIS A 215 2.25 -16.78 -9.48
C HIS A 215 3.04 -15.55 -9.94
N ASP A 216 3.03 -14.48 -9.14
CA ASP A 216 3.80 -13.27 -9.42
C ASP A 216 5.31 -13.54 -9.48
N LEU A 217 5.82 -14.39 -8.57
CA LEU A 217 7.19 -14.87 -8.61
C LEU A 217 7.48 -15.55 -9.95
N LEU A 218 6.66 -16.53 -10.36
CA LEU A 218 6.85 -17.29 -11.60
C LEU A 218 6.82 -16.39 -12.85
N ILE A 219 5.94 -15.38 -12.90
CA ILE A 219 5.93 -14.37 -13.97
C ILE A 219 7.26 -13.63 -14.01
N LYS A 220 7.78 -13.17 -12.86
CA LYS A 220 9.09 -12.49 -12.78
C LYS A 220 10.23 -13.39 -13.26
N ILE A 221 10.23 -14.68 -12.87
CA ILE A 221 11.21 -15.66 -13.36
C ILE A 221 11.16 -15.73 -14.89
N ASN A 222 9.95 -15.90 -15.43
CA ASN A 222 9.75 -16.05 -16.87
C ASN A 222 10.23 -14.83 -17.66
N PHE A 223 9.83 -13.63 -17.23
CA PHE A 223 10.24 -12.37 -17.84
C PHE A 223 11.77 -12.19 -17.83
N TYR A 224 12.41 -12.55 -16.72
CA TYR A 224 13.87 -12.48 -16.62
C TYR A 224 14.57 -13.42 -17.60
N LEU A 225 14.13 -14.69 -17.66
CA LEU A 225 14.71 -15.67 -18.57
C LEU A 225 14.52 -15.25 -20.03
N ASP A 226 13.34 -14.73 -20.39
CA ASP A 226 13.07 -14.20 -21.74
C ASP A 226 14.05 -13.07 -22.08
N LYS A 227 14.22 -12.10 -21.17
CA LYS A 227 15.17 -10.99 -21.37
C LYS A 227 16.61 -11.47 -21.56
N LYS A 228 17.03 -12.53 -20.85
CA LYS A 228 18.37 -13.12 -20.98
C LYS A 228 18.54 -13.86 -22.31
N ILE A 229 17.54 -14.65 -22.71
CA ILE A 229 17.51 -15.37 -23.99
C ILE A 229 17.53 -14.36 -25.16
N ASP A 230 16.70 -13.32 -25.11
CA ASP A 230 16.66 -12.25 -26.12
C ASP A 230 18.00 -11.54 -26.25
N ARG A 231 18.66 -11.26 -25.12
CA ARG A 231 19.99 -10.63 -25.13
C ARG A 231 21.02 -11.56 -25.78
N ALA A 232 20.98 -12.86 -25.50
CA ALA A 232 21.85 -13.85 -26.13
C ALA A 232 21.63 -13.90 -27.65
N LEU A 233 20.36 -13.94 -28.09
CA LEU A 233 19.97 -13.93 -29.51
C LEU A 233 20.37 -12.64 -30.25
N LYS A 234 20.30 -11.48 -29.58
CA LYS A 234 20.64 -10.19 -30.18
C LYS A 234 22.14 -9.97 -30.30
N LYS A 235 22.92 -10.30 -29.25
CA LYS A 235 24.36 -9.97 -29.18
C LYS A 235 25.28 -11.09 -29.68
N ASN A 236 24.75 -12.27 -30.03
CA ASN A 236 25.53 -13.47 -30.30
C ASN A 236 26.59 -13.75 -29.22
N SER A 237 26.27 -13.34 -27.99
CA SER A 237 27.11 -13.49 -26.80
C SER A 237 26.58 -14.65 -25.98
N TYR A 238 27.44 -15.31 -25.20
CA TYR A 238 27.03 -16.27 -24.17
C TYR A 238 26.81 -15.51 -22.84
N PRO A 239 25.61 -14.98 -22.51
CA PRO A 239 25.40 -14.24 -21.26
C PRO A 239 25.31 -15.17 -20.05
N TRP A 240 25.46 -16.47 -20.26
CA TRP A 240 25.46 -17.51 -19.24
C TRP A 240 26.86 -17.57 -18.63
N ALA A 241 27.13 -16.71 -17.65
CA ALA A 241 28.44 -16.60 -16.99
C ALA A 241 28.93 -17.89 -16.31
N LEU A 242 28.12 -18.95 -16.29
CA LEU A 242 28.43 -20.23 -15.66
C LEU A 242 28.00 -21.35 -16.61
N GLY A 243 28.93 -21.88 -17.39
CA GLY A 243 28.73 -22.94 -18.38
C GLY A 243 28.41 -24.33 -17.80
N TYR A 244 27.66 -24.42 -16.71
CA TYR A 244 27.62 -25.60 -15.81
C TYR A 244 26.23 -26.16 -15.51
N PHE A 245 25.23 -25.90 -16.36
CA PHE A 245 23.88 -26.49 -16.25
C PHE A 245 23.66 -27.63 -17.26
N GLY A 246 24.65 -28.51 -17.39
CA GLY A 246 24.64 -29.67 -18.30
C GLY A 246 24.82 -29.33 -19.78
N SER A 247 24.60 -30.33 -20.64
CA SER A 247 24.77 -30.25 -22.10
C SER A 247 23.98 -29.08 -22.72
N ASN A 248 24.60 -28.38 -23.66
CA ASN A 248 24.01 -27.21 -24.32
C ASN A 248 22.78 -27.61 -25.15
N TYR A 249 21.61 -27.10 -24.78
CA TYR A 249 20.40 -27.15 -25.62
C TYR A 249 20.44 -26.00 -26.62
N LYS A 250 20.14 -26.25 -27.90
CA LYS A 250 20.10 -25.20 -28.92
C LYS A 250 18.69 -24.64 -29.02
N LEU A 251 18.48 -23.45 -28.48
CA LEU A 251 17.28 -22.67 -28.75
C LEU A 251 17.34 -22.13 -30.18
N ILE A 252 16.32 -22.45 -30.97
CA ILE A 252 16.16 -21.97 -32.35
C ILE A 252 15.07 -20.90 -32.35
N ALA A 253 15.42 -19.68 -32.76
CA ALA A 253 14.46 -18.59 -32.93
C ALA A 253 14.71 -17.92 -34.29
N GLY A 254 13.86 -18.24 -35.28
CA GLY A 254 14.11 -17.90 -36.69
C GLY A 254 15.42 -18.54 -37.17
N ASP A 255 16.29 -17.73 -37.79
CA ASP A 255 17.59 -18.18 -38.31
C ASP A 255 18.70 -18.25 -37.26
N LYS A 256 18.43 -17.81 -36.02
CA LYS A 256 19.43 -17.73 -34.95
C LYS A 256 19.37 -18.95 -34.04
N LYS A 257 20.54 -19.52 -33.75
CA LYS A 257 20.73 -20.62 -32.82
C LYS A 257 21.57 -20.15 -31.64
N VAL A 258 21.02 -20.24 -30.44
CA VAL A 258 21.74 -19.92 -29.20
C VAL A 258 21.81 -21.16 -28.33
N SER A 259 23.01 -21.52 -27.90
CA SER A 259 23.18 -22.53 -26.86
C SER A 259 22.74 -21.96 -25.53
N ILE A 260 21.76 -22.61 -24.91
CA ILE A 260 21.36 -22.37 -23.53
C ILE A 260 21.62 -23.63 -22.71
N PRO A 261 21.86 -23.51 -21.40
CA PRO A 261 22.00 -24.68 -20.57
C PRO A 261 20.70 -25.49 -20.47
N HIS A 262 20.80 -26.82 -20.39
CA HIS A 262 19.62 -27.70 -20.36
C HIS A 262 18.67 -27.39 -19.20
N GLY A 263 19.20 -27.09 -18.01
CA GLY A 263 18.37 -26.71 -16.86
C GLY A 263 17.55 -25.44 -17.10
N ILE A 264 18.03 -24.49 -17.92
CA ILE A 264 17.26 -23.29 -18.29
C ILE A 264 16.12 -23.64 -19.25
N TYR A 265 16.36 -24.58 -20.18
CA TYR A 265 15.32 -25.11 -21.06
C TYR A 265 14.22 -25.81 -20.27
N GLU A 266 14.59 -26.66 -19.31
CA GLU A 266 13.64 -27.35 -18.43
C GLU A 266 12.81 -26.35 -17.61
N ILE A 267 13.45 -25.36 -16.98
CA ILE A 267 12.76 -24.31 -16.22
C ILE A 267 11.79 -23.54 -17.11
N LYS A 268 12.19 -23.16 -18.34
CA LYS A 268 11.29 -22.52 -19.31
C LYS A 268 10.09 -23.40 -19.66
N SER A 269 10.29 -24.70 -19.86
CA SER A 269 9.19 -25.64 -20.14
C SER A 269 8.18 -25.74 -18.98
N TYR A 270 8.64 -25.59 -17.73
CA TYR A 270 7.74 -25.53 -16.58
C TYR A 270 6.98 -24.21 -16.50
N LEU A 271 7.64 -23.09 -16.82
CA LEU A 271 7.01 -21.76 -16.84
C LEU A 271 5.95 -21.61 -17.95
N GLU A 272 6.01 -22.40 -19.03
CA GLU A 272 4.93 -22.49 -20.04
C GLU A 272 3.63 -23.11 -19.50
N GLN A 273 3.67 -23.67 -18.29
CA GLN A 273 2.52 -24.23 -17.57
C GLN A 273 1.88 -23.22 -16.60
N ILE A 274 2.40 -21.98 -16.51
CA ILE A 274 1.76 -20.89 -15.75
C ILE A 274 0.30 -20.75 -16.20
N GLY A 275 -0.62 -20.77 -15.24
CA GLY A 275 -2.06 -20.70 -15.49
C GLY A 275 -2.71 -22.03 -15.91
N LYS A 276 -1.93 -23.09 -16.15
CA LYS A 276 -2.45 -24.43 -16.50
C LYS A 276 -2.41 -25.40 -15.31
N ILE A 277 -1.41 -25.27 -14.45
CA ILE A 277 -1.27 -26.05 -13.22
C ILE A 277 -1.03 -25.13 -12.02
N PRO A 278 -1.22 -25.60 -10.77
CA PRO A 278 -0.91 -24.81 -9.58
C PRO A 278 0.53 -24.27 -9.60
N GLY A 279 0.69 -22.99 -9.28
CA GLY A 279 2.00 -22.33 -9.27
C GLY A 279 3.01 -23.02 -8.34
N ARG A 280 2.54 -23.55 -7.21
CA ARG A 280 3.37 -24.32 -6.27
C ARG A 280 4.00 -25.56 -6.91
N ASP A 281 3.30 -26.24 -7.80
CA ASP A 281 3.83 -27.41 -8.50
C ASP A 281 4.92 -27.01 -9.50
N ILE A 282 4.74 -25.89 -10.19
CA ILE A 282 5.76 -25.31 -11.08
C ILE A 282 7.00 -24.93 -10.25
N LEU A 283 6.80 -24.25 -9.11
CA LEU A 283 7.89 -23.85 -8.23
C LEU A 283 8.66 -25.07 -7.68
N ASN A 284 7.95 -26.12 -7.26
CA ASN A 284 8.55 -27.37 -6.82
C ASN A 284 9.39 -28.01 -7.93
N LYS A 285 8.86 -28.10 -9.17
CA LYS A 285 9.62 -28.62 -10.33
C LYS A 285 10.90 -27.82 -10.57
N ILE A 286 10.80 -26.48 -10.54
CA ILE A 286 11.97 -25.60 -10.68
C ILE A 286 12.99 -25.89 -9.56
N GLN A 287 12.56 -25.96 -8.30
CA GLN A 287 13.43 -26.26 -7.17
C GLN A 287 14.08 -27.64 -7.28
N THR A 288 13.34 -28.66 -7.70
CA THR A 288 13.86 -30.01 -7.92
C THR A 288 14.89 -30.04 -9.03
N THR A 289 14.64 -29.39 -10.17
CA THR A 289 15.62 -29.29 -11.26
C THR A 289 16.89 -28.59 -10.80
N LEU A 290 16.77 -27.49 -10.04
CA LEU A 290 17.92 -26.82 -9.45
C LEU A 290 18.69 -27.74 -8.48
N HIS A 291 17.99 -28.54 -7.68
CA HIS A 291 18.59 -29.45 -6.71
C HIS A 291 19.27 -30.67 -7.35
N ILE A 292 18.64 -31.30 -8.34
CA ILE A 292 19.22 -32.42 -9.11
C ILE A 292 20.52 -31.96 -9.78
N LYS A 293 20.48 -30.80 -10.45
CA LYS A 293 21.67 -30.23 -11.12
C LYS A 293 22.78 -29.86 -10.13
N ASN A 294 22.46 -29.62 -8.86
CA ASN A 294 23.42 -29.42 -7.78
C ASN A 294 24.08 -30.75 -7.35
N ILE A 295 23.28 -31.79 -7.09
CA ILE A 295 23.79 -33.11 -6.66
C ILE A 295 24.67 -33.75 -7.74
N GLU A 296 24.26 -33.63 -9.02
CA GLU A 296 24.98 -34.24 -10.15
C GLU A 296 26.42 -33.70 -10.32
N ASN A 297 26.77 -32.53 -9.77
CA ASN A 297 28.03 -31.83 -10.08
C ASN A 297 28.96 -31.55 -8.88
N GLN A 298 28.56 -31.90 -7.64
CA GLN A 298 29.39 -31.82 -6.41
C GLN A 298 30.15 -30.49 -6.16
N ASP A 299 29.61 -29.34 -6.58
CA ASP A 299 30.23 -28.02 -6.32
C ASP A 299 29.25 -27.08 -5.58
N GLU A 300 29.43 -27.01 -4.27
CA GLU A 300 28.60 -26.25 -3.33
C GLU A 300 28.71 -24.72 -3.53
N SER A 301 29.78 -24.25 -4.18
CA SER A 301 30.04 -22.84 -4.44
C SER A 301 29.09 -22.24 -5.48
N LEU A 302 28.61 -23.06 -6.42
CA LEU A 302 27.70 -22.65 -7.49
C LEU A 302 26.25 -22.60 -7.03
N PHE A 303 25.85 -23.50 -6.14
CA PHE A 303 24.53 -23.48 -5.51
C PHE A 303 24.35 -22.27 -4.60
N GLN A 304 25.40 -21.89 -3.85
CA GLN A 304 25.44 -20.60 -3.15
C GLN A 304 25.31 -19.45 -4.14
N LYS A 305 26.00 -19.47 -5.29
CA LYS A 305 25.90 -18.42 -6.33
C LYS A 305 24.58 -18.41 -7.10
N ILE A 306 23.88 -19.53 -7.25
CA ILE A 306 22.56 -19.62 -7.88
C ILE A 306 21.48 -19.29 -6.86
N LYS A 307 21.54 -19.75 -5.60
CA LYS A 307 20.70 -19.21 -4.51
C LYS A 307 20.93 -17.72 -4.30
N TRP A 308 22.15 -17.23 -4.49
CA TRP A 308 22.52 -15.83 -4.45
C TRP A 308 22.06 -15.09 -5.71
N ALA A 309 22.16 -15.67 -6.92
CA ALA A 309 21.63 -15.07 -8.14
C ALA A 309 20.09 -15.07 -8.16
N ILE A 310 19.47 -16.12 -7.63
CA ILE A 310 18.05 -16.21 -7.29
C ILE A 310 17.78 -15.13 -6.23
N SER A 311 18.52 -15.02 -5.13
CA SER A 311 18.36 -13.91 -4.15
C SER A 311 18.65 -12.52 -4.73
N CYS A 312 19.46 -12.37 -5.78
CA CYS A 312 19.72 -11.12 -6.50
C CYS A 312 18.68 -10.85 -7.59
N LEU A 313 17.95 -11.89 -8.03
CA LEU A 313 16.77 -11.79 -8.89
C LEU A 313 15.48 -11.65 -8.08
N PHE A 314 15.53 -12.03 -6.81
CA PHE A 314 14.43 -12.14 -5.86
C PHE A 314 14.75 -11.44 -4.53
N GLY A 315 15.51 -10.34 -4.56
CA GLY A 315 15.90 -9.61 -3.36
C GLY A 315 16.58 -8.27 -3.64
N PHE A 316 15.88 -7.21 -3.22
CA PHE A 316 16.30 -5.83 -2.96
C PHE A 316 16.28 -4.78 -4.09
N CYS A 317 15.62 -3.67 -3.75
CA CYS A 317 15.55 -2.40 -4.45
C CYS A 317 16.91 -1.92 -4.95
N GLN A 318 16.91 -1.34 -6.16
CA GLN A 318 18.07 -0.68 -6.75
C GLN A 318 18.57 0.48 -5.88
N SER A 319 19.53 0.23 -4.98
CA SER A 319 20.38 1.28 -4.42
C SER A 319 21.62 1.47 -5.32
N GLN A 320 22.19 2.66 -5.30
CA GLN A 320 23.39 3.00 -6.10
C GLN A 320 24.63 2.16 -5.73
N GLU A 321 24.68 1.57 -4.54
CA GLU A 321 25.77 0.69 -4.11
C GLU A 321 25.70 -0.67 -4.82
N THR A 322 24.50 -1.22 -4.99
CA THR A 322 24.28 -2.49 -5.71
C THR A 322 24.66 -2.37 -7.19
N ALA A 323 24.42 -1.21 -7.82
CA ALA A 323 24.87 -0.96 -9.20
C ALA A 323 26.40 -1.03 -9.37
N LYS A 324 27.16 -0.63 -8.34
CA LYS A 324 28.62 -0.71 -8.33
C LYS A 324 29.11 -2.13 -8.09
N GLU A 325 28.45 -2.91 -7.25
CA GLU A 325 28.73 -4.35 -7.10
C GLU A 325 28.39 -5.12 -8.38
N TYR A 326 27.29 -4.82 -9.07
CA TYR A 326 26.99 -5.44 -10.37
C TYR A 326 28.04 -5.12 -11.44
N ALA A 327 28.53 -3.88 -11.48
CA ALA A 327 29.61 -3.48 -12.39
C ALA A 327 30.93 -4.18 -12.04
N PHE A 328 31.28 -4.23 -10.74
CA PHE A 328 32.45 -4.95 -10.26
C PHE A 328 32.41 -6.44 -10.63
N LEU A 329 31.25 -7.07 -10.50
CA LEU A 329 31.06 -8.48 -10.81
C LEU A 329 30.99 -8.78 -12.31
N GLU A 330 30.46 -7.86 -13.13
CA GLU A 330 30.61 -7.95 -14.60
C GLU A 330 32.08 -7.84 -15.01
N GLU A 331 32.88 -7.00 -14.35
CA GLU A 331 34.32 -6.90 -14.57
C GLU A 331 35.05 -8.18 -14.15
N VAL A 332 34.72 -8.76 -12.99
CA VAL A 332 35.29 -10.04 -12.51
C VAL A 332 34.90 -11.21 -13.41
N ALA A 333 33.63 -11.34 -13.77
CA ALA A 333 33.13 -12.42 -14.62
C ALA A 333 33.65 -12.33 -16.07
N ALA A 334 33.96 -11.12 -16.55
CA ALA A 334 34.66 -10.91 -17.81
C ALA A 334 36.18 -11.09 -17.70
N GLY A 335 36.72 -11.49 -16.54
CA GLY A 335 38.15 -11.67 -16.30
C GLY A 335 38.96 -10.37 -16.24
N LYS A 336 38.29 -9.22 -16.15
CA LYS A 336 38.92 -7.89 -16.12
C LYS A 336 39.38 -7.47 -14.72
N LYS A 337 38.98 -8.21 -13.68
CA LYS A 337 39.32 -7.93 -12.29
C LYS A 337 39.40 -9.23 -11.49
N SER A 338 40.41 -9.37 -10.64
CA SER A 338 40.53 -10.49 -9.72
C SER A 338 39.72 -10.24 -8.46
N ILE A 339 39.15 -11.29 -7.88
CA ILE A 339 38.60 -11.24 -6.53
C ILE A 339 39.79 -11.38 -5.58
N SER A 340 40.16 -10.27 -4.94
CA SER A 340 41.19 -10.23 -3.88
C SER A 340 40.57 -10.41 -2.52
#